data_AF-A0A0Q8UWE1-F1
#
_entry.id   AF-A0A0Q8UWE1-F1
#
_cell.length_a   1.000
_cell.length_b   1.000
_cell.length_c   1.000
_cell.angle_alpha   90.00
_cell.angle_beta   90.00
_cell.angle_gamma   90.00
#
_symmetry.space_group_name_H-M   'P 1'
#
loop_
_entity.id
_entity.type
_entity.pdbx_description
1 polymer ?
#
loop_
_entity_poly.entity_id
_entity_poly.type
_entity_poly.pdbx_seq_one_letter_code
_entity_poly.pdbx_strand_id
1 'polypeptide(L)'
;MRVESMTGTISVRVDELRDGARVLGTMPAAPRSVTVGMGDLGSARADAAFERYYPTWSSECSAAVRSVERLAALLGAAADTYVRRDTEAARGFAGGARAF
;
A
#
# COMPACT_ATOMS: atom_id res chain seq x y z
N MET A 1 24.52 -13.94 -33.20
CA MET A 1 24.23 -12.70 -32.43
C MET A 1 22.99 -12.06 -33.04
N ARG A 2 21.81 -12.38 -32.51
CA ARG A 2 20.53 -11.78 -32.91
C ARG A 2 20.09 -10.91 -31.76
N VAL A 3 19.92 -9.62 -32.02
CA VAL A 3 19.25 -8.69 -31.12
C VAL A 3 17.77 -8.81 -31.46
N GLU A 4 17.06 -9.64 -30.71
CA GLU A 4 15.60 -9.68 -30.73
C GLU A 4 15.08 -8.51 -29.90
N SER A 5 14.39 -7.58 -30.55
CA SER A 5 13.73 -6.46 -29.90
C SER A 5 12.52 -6.99 -29.11
N MET A 6 12.70 -7.15 -27.80
CA MET A 6 11.66 -7.52 -26.83
C MET A 6 10.78 -6.32 -26.45
N THR A 7 10.06 -5.72 -27.40
CA THR A 7 8.95 -4.81 -27.04
C THR A 7 7.69 -5.62 -26.70
N GLY A 8 7.77 -6.40 -25.63
CA GLY A 8 6.61 -7.06 -25.05
C GLY A 8 5.68 -6.02 -24.42
N THR A 9 4.47 -5.88 -24.96
CA THR A 9 3.43 -5.03 -24.36
C THR A 9 3.08 -5.60 -22.99
N ILE A 10 3.54 -4.95 -21.91
CA ILE A 10 3.14 -5.31 -20.55
C ILE A 10 1.67 -4.88 -20.38
N SER A 11 0.77 -5.85 -20.50
CA SER A 11 -0.62 -5.70 -20.09
C SER A 11 -0.68 -5.75 -18.57
N VAL A 12 -0.93 -4.60 -17.94
CA VAL A 12 -1.10 -4.51 -16.49
C VAL A 12 -2.57 -4.61 -16.17
N ARG A 13 -2.92 -5.55 -15.28
CA ARG A 13 -4.28 -5.70 -14.77
C ARG A 13 -4.55 -4.61 -13.72
N VAL A 14 -5.01 -3.46 -14.18
CA VAL A 14 -5.33 -2.28 -13.34
C VAL A 14 -6.31 -2.63 -12.22
N ASP A 15 -7.27 -3.53 -12.48
CA ASP A 15 -8.24 -3.95 -11.47
C ASP A 15 -7.57 -4.72 -10.33
N GLU A 16 -6.56 -5.55 -10.60
CA GLU A 16 -5.80 -6.24 -9.55
C GLU A 16 -5.01 -5.27 -8.67
N LEU A 17 -4.49 -4.17 -9.25
CA LEU A 17 -3.83 -3.11 -8.49
C LEU A 17 -4.81 -2.36 -7.58
N ARG A 18 -6.01 -2.06 -8.09
CA ARG A 18 -7.07 -1.39 -7.32
C ARG A 18 -7.63 -2.28 -6.22
N ASP A 19 -7.84 -3.55 -6.51
CA ASP A 19 -8.29 -4.54 -5.54
C ASP A 19 -7.23 -4.75 -4.47
N GLY A 20 -5.95 -4.83 -4.84
CA GLY A 20 -4.83 -4.87 -3.90
C GLY A 20 -4.79 -3.64 -3.00
N ALA A 21 -4.89 -2.44 -3.57
CA ALA A 21 -4.96 -1.19 -2.81
C ALA A 21 -6.15 -1.17 -1.84
N ARG A 22 -7.33 -1.64 -2.29
CA ARG A 22 -8.55 -1.71 -1.46
C ARG A 22 -8.38 -2.69 -0.31
N VAL A 23 -7.90 -3.90 -0.57
CA VAL A 23 -7.66 -4.92 0.45
C VAL A 23 -6.68 -4.41 1.51
N LEU A 24 -5.56 -3.82 1.09
CA LEU A 24 -4.59 -3.25 2.02
C LEU A 24 -5.16 -2.04 2.80
N GLY A 25 -6.03 -1.25 2.18
CA GLY A 25 -6.72 -0.14 2.83
C GLY A 25 -7.75 -0.54 3.89
N THR A 26 -8.15 -1.83 3.94
CA THR A 26 -9.02 -2.36 5.01
C THR A 26 -8.25 -2.90 6.22
N MET A 27 -6.91 -2.82 6.21
CA MET A 27 -6.12 -3.28 7.35
C MET A 27 -6.41 -2.48 8.63
N PRO A 28 -6.34 -3.13 9.81
CA PRO A 28 -6.53 -2.44 11.08
C PRO A 28 -5.54 -1.29 11.26
N ALA A 29 -6.02 -0.21 11.87
CA ALA A 29 -5.18 0.92 12.25
C ALA A 29 -4.12 0.51 13.28
N ALA A 30 -3.03 1.29 13.33
CA ALA A 30 -2.00 1.10 14.33
C ALA A 30 -2.57 1.18 15.77
N PRO A 31 -2.03 0.40 16.71
CA PRO A 31 -2.44 0.48 18.10
C PRO A 31 -2.23 1.90 18.64
N ARG A 32 -3.22 2.40 19.39
CA ARG A 32 -3.14 3.72 20.03
C ARG A 32 -2.15 3.70 21.19
N SER A 33 -1.68 4.88 21.61
CA SER A 33 -0.98 5.00 22.88
C SER A 33 -1.90 4.53 24.01
N VAL A 34 -1.43 3.59 24.83
CA VAL A 34 -2.12 3.10 26.01
C VAL A 34 -1.23 3.39 27.19
N THR A 35 -1.80 4.00 28.23
CA THR A 35 -1.14 4.20 29.52
C THR A 35 -1.81 3.26 30.52
N VAL A 36 -1.01 2.53 31.30
CA VAL A 36 -1.51 1.61 32.31
C VAL A 36 -1.24 2.21 33.69
N GLY A 37 -2.27 2.28 34.53
CA GLY A 37 -2.16 2.68 35.93
C GLY A 37 -1.58 1.56 36.80
N MET A 38 -1.09 1.93 37.99
CA MET A 38 -0.60 0.95 38.95
C MET A 38 -1.76 0.06 39.45
N GLY A 39 -1.63 -1.25 39.25
CA GLY A 39 -2.62 -2.27 39.63
C GLY A 39 -3.57 -2.70 38.51
N ASP A 40 -3.56 -2.03 37.35
CA ASP A 40 -4.49 -2.29 36.26
C ASP A 40 -4.32 -3.69 35.64
N LEU A 41 -3.10 -4.24 35.66
CA LEU A 41 -2.82 -5.59 35.17
C LEU A 41 -2.76 -6.64 36.29
N GLY A 42 -3.24 -6.31 37.48
CA GLY A 42 -3.37 -7.22 38.62
C GLY A 42 -2.07 -7.44 39.41
N SER A 43 -0.93 -6.89 38.98
CA SER A 43 0.28 -6.83 39.79
C SER A 43 1.25 -5.75 39.30
N ALA A 44 2.00 -5.15 40.23
CA ALA A 44 3.05 -4.18 39.90
C ALA A 44 4.11 -4.73 38.92
N ARG A 45 4.35 -6.05 38.94
CA ARG A 45 5.26 -6.71 37.99
C ARG A 45 4.68 -6.72 36.58
N ALA A 46 3.38 -6.97 36.44
CA ALA A 46 2.71 -6.95 35.15
C ALA A 46 2.66 -5.53 34.57
N ASP A 47 2.34 -4.54 35.40
CA ASP A 47 2.34 -3.12 35.01
C ASP A 47 3.74 -2.69 34.52
N ALA A 48 4.78 -2.99 35.30
CA ALA A 48 6.16 -2.66 34.93
C ALA A 48 6.63 -3.38 33.66
N ALA A 49 6.18 -4.62 33.44
CA ALA A 49 6.47 -5.35 32.20
C ALA A 49 5.77 -4.71 31.00
N PHE A 50 4.49 -4.31 31.16
CA PHE A 50 3.76 -3.63 30.12
C PHE A 50 4.41 -2.31 29.73
N GLU A 51 4.70 -1.44 30.70
CA GLU A 51 5.36 -0.15 30.47
C GLU A 51 6.73 -0.32 29.79
N ARG A 52 7.44 -1.42 30.09
CA ARG A 52 8.73 -1.73 29.46
C ARG A 52 8.61 -2.19 28.00
N TYR A 53 7.63 -3.01 27.67
CA TYR A 53 7.58 -3.69 26.36
C TYR A 53 6.57 -3.08 25.38
N TYR A 54 5.50 -2.48 25.87
CA TYR A 54 4.45 -1.88 25.05
C TYR A 54 4.97 -0.78 24.11
N PRO A 55 5.88 0.13 24.51
CA PRO A 55 6.38 1.16 23.60
C PRO A 55 7.08 0.59 22.36
N THR A 56 7.93 -0.42 22.54
CA THR A 56 8.61 -1.09 21.42
C THR A 56 7.60 -1.81 20.53
N TRP A 57 6.71 -2.61 21.12
CA TRP A 57 5.70 -3.34 20.36
C TRP A 57 4.78 -2.41 19.57
N SER A 58 4.24 -1.37 20.19
CA SER A 58 3.33 -0.41 19.55
C SER A 58 4.03 0.40 18.44
N SER A 59 5.31 0.73 18.61
CA SER A 59 6.14 1.35 17.56
C SER A 59 6.28 0.45 16.34
N GLU A 60 6.65 -0.83 16.53
CA GLU A 60 6.82 -1.79 15.44
C GLU A 60 5.50 -2.06 14.71
N CYS A 61 4.39 -2.24 15.45
CA CYS A 61 3.06 -2.35 14.86
C CYS A 61 2.71 -1.10 14.03
N SER A 62 3.02 0.09 14.54
CA SER A 62 2.79 1.34 13.81
C SER A 62 3.64 1.43 12.54
N ALA A 63 4.88 0.93 12.56
CA ALA A 63 5.75 0.90 11.39
C ALA A 63 5.23 -0.07 10.31
N ALA A 64 4.71 -1.23 10.72
CA ALA A 64 4.09 -2.19 9.82
C ALA A 64 2.84 -1.61 9.14
N VAL A 65 1.94 -0.99 9.90
CA VAL A 65 0.73 -0.34 9.36
C VAL A 65 1.09 0.75 8.36
N ARG A 66 2.03 1.65 8.70
CA ARG A 66 2.49 2.69 7.76
C ARG A 66 3.07 2.12 6.47
N SER A 67 3.76 0.99 6.54
CA SER A 67 4.32 0.33 5.36
C SER A 67 3.22 -0.23 4.45
N VAL A 68 2.18 -0.82 5.05
CA VAL A 68 1.00 -1.30 4.33
C VAL A 68 0.23 -0.15 3.69
N GLU A 69 0.01 0.95 4.40
CA GLU A 69 -0.66 2.15 3.86
C GLU A 69 0.10 2.73 2.67
N ARG A 70 1.44 2.81 2.76
CA ARG A 70 2.29 3.25 1.65
C ARG A 70 2.19 2.32 0.45
N LEU A 71 2.16 1.01 0.67
CA LEU A 71 1.99 0.04 -0.41
C LEU A 71 0.62 0.19 -1.08
N ALA A 72 -0.46 0.35 -0.29
CA ALA A 72 -1.80 0.60 -0.82
C ALA A 72 -1.83 1.86 -1.70
N ALA A 73 -1.22 2.95 -1.24
CA ALA A 73 -1.11 4.19 -1.99
C ALA A 73 -0.31 4.03 -3.29
N LEU A 74 0.81 3.29 -3.26
CA LEU A 74 1.62 3.00 -4.44
C LEU A 74 0.86 2.17 -5.48
N LEU A 75 0.08 1.17 -5.04
CA LEU A 75 -0.76 0.37 -5.93
C LEU A 75 -1.84 1.23 -6.61
N GLY A 76 -2.50 2.12 -5.85
CA GLY A 76 -3.45 3.08 -6.40
C GLY A 76 -2.82 4.03 -7.43
N ALA A 77 -1.68 4.63 -7.09
CA ALA A 77 -0.95 5.53 -7.99
C ALA A 77 -0.46 4.83 -9.26
N ALA A 78 -0.04 3.56 -9.15
CA ALA A 78 0.34 2.75 -10.30
C ALA A 78 -0.88 2.50 -11.21
N ALA A 79 -2.02 2.10 -10.64
CA ALA A 79 -3.26 1.91 -11.39
C ALA A 79 -3.64 3.17 -12.17
N ASP A 80 -3.63 4.34 -11.52
CA ASP A 80 -3.96 5.62 -12.15
C ASP A 80 -2.98 6.01 -13.26
N THR A 81 -1.69 5.71 -13.06
CA THR A 81 -0.65 5.95 -14.07
C THR A 81 -0.88 5.11 -15.32
N TYR A 82 -1.22 3.82 -15.17
CA TYR A 82 -1.52 2.94 -16.29
C TYR A 82 -2.80 3.35 -17.03
N VAL A 83 -3.86 3.71 -16.30
CA VAL A 83 -5.09 4.23 -16.91
C VAL A 83 -4.83 5.51 -17.71
N ARG A 84 -4.05 6.45 -17.16
CA ARG A 84 -3.68 7.67 -17.88
C ARG A 84 -2.90 7.34 -19.16
N ARG A 85 -1.89 6.48 -19.09
CA ARG A 85 -1.12 6.05 -20.26
C ARG A 85 -2.01 5.45 -21.34
N ASP A 86 -2.91 4.55 -20.95
CA ASP A 86 -3.77 3.83 -21.90
C ASP A 86 -4.82 4.77 -22.53
N THR A 87 -5.33 5.76 -21.78
CA THR A 87 -6.22 6.81 -22.33
C THR A 87 -5.49 7.78 -23.26
N GLU A 88 -4.25 8.16 -22.96
CA GLU A 88 -3.41 8.98 -23.83
C GLU A 88 -3.08 8.25 -25.13
N ALA A 89 -2.71 6.96 -25.05
CA ALA A 89 -2.48 6.12 -26.22
C ALA A 89 -3.74 6.03 -27.09
N ALA A 90 -4.90 5.75 -26.50
CA ALA A 90 -6.17 5.67 -27.23
C ALA A 90 -6.52 6.98 -27.96
N ARG A 91 -6.28 8.15 -27.35
CA ARG A 91 -6.47 9.46 -27.99
C ARG A 91 -5.52 9.69 -29.16
N GLY A 92 -4.25 9.29 -29.01
CA GLY A 92 -3.26 9.38 -30.09
C GLY A 92 -3.66 8.57 -31.33
N PHE A 93 -4.25 7.38 -31.13
CA PHE A 93 -4.77 6.56 -32.23
C PHE A 93 -6.07 7.10 -32.83
N ALA A 94 -6.99 7.64 -32.03
CA ALA A 94 -8.25 8.22 -32.51
C ALA A 94 -8.04 9.51 -33.34
N GLY A 95 -6.98 10.27 -33.06
CA GLY A 95 -6.61 11.47 -33.83
C GLY A 95 -5.96 11.18 -35.20
N GLY A 96 -5.41 9.97 -35.39
CA GLY A 96 -4.75 9.56 -36.64
C GLY A 96 -5.69 9.05 -37.74
N ALA A 97 -6.96 8.77 -37.43
CA ALA A 97 -7.93 8.22 -38.38
C ALA A 97 -8.52 9.25 -39.37
N ARG A 98 -8.02 10.49 -39.40
CA ARG A 98 -8.43 11.56 -40.35
C ARG A 98 -7.28 12.05 -41.23
N ALA A 99 -6.42 11.13 -41.67
CA ALA A 99 -5.40 11.44 -42.65
C ALA A 99 -5.37 10.41 -43.79
N PHE A 100 -6.53 10.08 -44.36
CA PHE A 100 -6.66 9.54 -45.72
C PHE A 100 -8.01 9.97 -46.31
#